data_AF-A0ABD1F8M2-F1
#
_entry.id   AF-A0ABD1F8M2-F1
#
_cell.length_a   1.000
_cell.length_b   1.000
_cell.length_c   1.000
_cell.angle_alpha   90.00
_cell.angle_beta   90.00
_cell.angle_gamma   90.00
#
_symmetry.space_group_name_H-M   'P 1'
#
loop_
_entity.id
_entity.type
_entity.pdbx_description
1 polymer ?
#
loop_
_entity_poly.entity_id
_entity_poly.type
_entity_poly.pdbx_seq_one_letter_code
_entity_poly.pdbx_strand_id
1 'polypeptide(L)'
;MKFFIAILLSLAFAMVMGNASDEAKEKIKAANQKCQGDPKTAVDKTTLKAYIDSKGTAPAPENIGAHALCVSKELNWQNADGSVNREHLKERISAHVDDASKVDEILNECAVVKDNEEATARHLFRCFYKYAKDHGH
;
A
#
# COMPACT_ATOMS: atom_id res chain seq x y z
N MET A 1 6.18 -3.06 -52.03
CA MET A 1 6.93 -1.96 -51.36
C MET A 1 6.06 -0.97 -50.57
N LYS A 2 4.73 -0.88 -50.78
CA LYS A 2 3.82 -0.02 -49.98
C LYS A 2 3.24 -0.67 -48.71
N PHE A 3 3.27 -2.00 -48.58
CA PHE A 3 2.66 -2.72 -47.45
C PHE A 3 3.63 -3.15 -46.34
N PHE A 4 4.95 -3.10 -46.59
CA PHE A 4 5.96 -3.47 -45.59
C PHE A 4 6.33 -2.31 -44.64
N ILE A 5 6.04 -1.06 -45.03
CA ILE A 5 6.32 0.12 -44.20
C ILE A 5 5.25 0.29 -43.10
N ALA A 6 4.04 -0.23 -43.30
CA ALA A 6 2.96 -0.14 -42.32
C ALA A 6 3.13 -1.10 -41.13
N ILE A 7 3.85 -2.21 -41.29
CA ILE A 7 3.99 -3.25 -40.26
C ILE A 7 5.09 -2.90 -39.23
N LEU A 8 6.07 -2.07 -39.60
CA LEU A 8 7.15 -1.64 -38.71
C LEU A 8 6.78 -0.50 -37.76
N LEU A 9 5.64 0.17 -37.98
CA LEU A 9 5.16 1.29 -37.15
C LEU A 9 4.16 0.88 -36.06
N SER A 10 3.64 -0.35 -36.10
CA SER A 10 2.65 -0.86 -35.14
C SER A 10 3.25 -1.64 -33.95
N LEU A 11 4.57 -1.86 -33.91
CA LEU A 11 5.24 -2.67 -32.88
C LEU A 11 5.79 -1.86 -31.68
N ALA A 12 5.61 -0.54 -31.65
CA ALA A 12 6.11 0.31 -30.57
C ALA A 12 5.10 0.58 -29.43
N PHE A 13 3.88 0.05 -29.49
CA PHE A 13 2.80 0.46 -28.56
C PHE A 13 2.39 -0.56 -27.49
N ALA A 14 3.22 -1.58 -27.24
CA ALA A 14 2.89 -2.63 -26.26
C ALA A 14 3.95 -2.76 -25.14
N MET A 15 4.26 -1.67 -24.43
CA MET A 15 5.05 -1.74 -23.19
C MET A 15 4.64 -0.66 -22.17
N VAL A 16 3.37 -0.59 -21.77
CA VAL A 16 2.99 0.13 -20.53
C VAL A 16 1.84 -0.61 -19.85
N MET A 17 2.08 -1.83 -19.35
CA MET A 17 1.13 -2.50 -18.45
C MET A 17 1.94 -3.31 -17.43
N GLY A 18 2.51 -2.62 -16.43
CA GLY A 18 3.28 -3.28 -15.35
C GLY A 18 3.86 -2.34 -14.29
N ASN A 19 4.11 -1.07 -14.61
CA ASN A 19 4.97 -0.21 -13.78
C ASN A 19 4.38 0.21 -12.42
N ALA A 20 3.06 0.39 -12.31
CA ALA A 20 2.44 0.99 -11.11
C ALA A 20 2.47 0.06 -9.87
N SER A 21 2.38 -1.26 -10.08
CA SER A 21 2.42 -2.24 -8.98
C SER A 21 3.83 -2.37 -8.41
N ASP A 22 4.84 -2.38 -9.27
CA ASP A 22 6.24 -2.46 -8.86
C ASP A 22 6.70 -1.19 -8.16
N GLU A 23 6.27 -0.01 -8.63
CA GLU A 23 6.51 1.26 -7.93
C GLU A 23 5.90 1.26 -6.52
N ALA A 24 4.67 0.76 -6.37
CA ALA A 24 4.00 0.68 -5.08
C ALA A 24 4.76 -0.22 -4.10
N LYS A 25 5.20 -1.41 -4.57
CA LYS A 25 5.97 -2.37 -3.77
C LYS A 25 7.31 -1.77 -3.32
N GLU A 26 8.03 -1.11 -4.21
CA GLU A 26 9.32 -0.50 -3.86
C GLU A 26 9.16 0.68 -2.89
N LYS A 27 8.11 1.51 -3.03
CA LYS A 27 7.81 2.56 -2.03
C LYS A 27 7.50 1.97 -0.64
N ILE A 28 6.68 0.93 -0.58
CA ILE A 28 6.37 0.24 0.69
C ILE A 28 7.65 -0.36 1.30
N LYS A 29 8.49 -1.00 0.49
CA LYS A 29 9.76 -1.59 0.94
C LYS A 29 10.73 -0.51 1.46
N ALA A 30 10.87 0.60 0.76
CA ALA A 30 11.71 1.72 1.18
C ALA A 30 11.22 2.33 2.51
N ALA A 31 9.90 2.54 2.65
CA ALA A 31 9.30 3.01 3.90
C ALA A 31 9.54 2.02 5.06
N ASN A 32 9.34 0.72 4.82
CA ASN A 32 9.64 -0.32 5.81
C ASN A 32 11.11 -0.31 6.22
N GLN A 33 12.05 -0.20 5.28
CA GLN A 33 13.48 -0.15 5.57
C GLN A 33 13.85 1.07 6.40
N LYS A 34 13.30 2.25 6.06
CA LYS A 34 13.51 3.48 6.83
C LYS A 34 12.99 3.35 8.26
N CYS A 35 11.77 2.86 8.43
CA CYS A 35 11.15 2.64 9.75
C CYS A 35 11.77 1.46 10.52
N GLN A 36 12.52 0.56 9.89
CA GLN A 36 13.33 -0.42 10.61
C GLN A 36 14.67 0.15 11.10
N GLY A 37 15.12 1.27 10.53
CA GLY A 37 16.37 1.93 10.91
C GLY A 37 16.29 2.75 12.20
N ASP A 38 15.08 3.09 12.67
CA ASP A 38 14.88 3.79 13.94
C ASP A 38 14.48 2.79 15.04
N PRO A 39 15.25 2.68 16.14
CA PRO A 39 14.93 1.80 17.26
C PRO A 39 13.53 2.00 17.86
N LYS A 40 12.93 3.20 17.76
CA LYS A 40 11.58 3.50 18.26
C LYS A 40 10.48 2.88 17.41
N THR A 41 10.77 2.57 16.15
CA THR A 41 9.79 2.05 15.20
C THR A 41 10.21 0.68 14.65
N ALA A 42 11.41 0.20 14.95
CA ALA A 42 11.87 -1.14 14.60
C ALA A 42 10.99 -2.23 15.25
N VAL A 43 10.76 -3.31 14.48
CA VAL A 43 10.00 -4.50 14.91
C VAL A 43 10.74 -5.76 14.50
N ASP A 44 10.66 -6.80 15.33
CA ASP A 44 11.20 -8.11 15.00
C ASP A 44 10.56 -8.64 13.71
N LYS A 45 11.39 -8.90 12.70
CA LYS A 45 10.95 -9.27 11.35
C LYS A 45 10.28 -10.65 11.35
N THR A 46 10.73 -11.56 12.20
CA THR A 46 10.19 -12.92 12.29
C THR A 46 8.78 -12.90 12.87
N THR A 47 8.60 -12.18 13.97
CA THR A 47 7.30 -11.98 14.64
C THR A 47 6.36 -11.20 13.74
N LEU A 48 6.83 -10.13 13.09
CA LEU A 48 6.01 -9.35 12.14
C LEU A 48 5.53 -10.23 10.99
N LYS A 49 6.42 -11.03 10.39
CA LYS A 49 6.06 -11.96 9.31
C LYS A 49 5.02 -12.97 9.77
N ALA A 50 5.22 -13.62 10.91
CA ALA A 50 4.25 -14.57 11.46
C ALA A 50 2.90 -13.91 11.74
N TYR A 51 2.90 -12.69 12.27
CA TYR A 51 1.69 -11.90 12.50
C TYR A 51 0.94 -11.58 11.20
N ILE A 52 1.64 -11.14 10.14
CA ILE A 52 1.03 -10.84 8.84
C ILE A 52 0.49 -12.11 8.17
N ASP A 53 1.31 -13.18 8.12
CA ASP A 53 0.96 -14.44 7.45
C ASP A 53 -0.25 -15.11 8.12
N SER A 54 -0.33 -15.02 9.46
CA SER A 54 -1.45 -15.52 10.25
C SER A 54 -2.69 -14.61 10.24
N LYS A 55 -2.68 -13.52 9.46
CA LYS A 55 -3.73 -12.48 9.41
C LYS A 55 -4.01 -11.84 10.78
N GLY A 56 -3.00 -11.82 11.64
CA GLY A 56 -3.02 -11.24 12.97
C GLY A 56 -3.53 -12.15 14.08
N THR A 57 -3.57 -13.47 13.86
CA THR A 57 -3.90 -14.45 14.90
C THR A 57 -2.68 -14.88 15.72
N ALA A 58 -1.47 -14.80 15.16
CA ALA A 58 -0.23 -14.93 15.91
C ALA A 58 0.00 -13.69 16.81
N PRO A 59 0.88 -13.77 17.83
CA PRO A 59 1.25 -12.62 18.64
C PRO A 59 1.78 -11.46 17.78
N ALA A 60 1.32 -10.25 18.07
CA ALA A 60 1.82 -9.05 17.43
C ALA A 60 3.18 -8.65 18.02
N PRO A 61 4.13 -8.10 17.22
CA PRO A 61 5.28 -7.38 17.75
C PRO A 61 4.82 -6.23 18.65
N GLU A 62 5.54 -5.99 19.73
CA GLU A 62 5.22 -4.92 20.69
C GLU A 62 5.14 -3.54 20.01
N ASN A 63 6.12 -3.20 19.17
CA ASN A 63 6.19 -1.93 18.46
C ASN A 63 5.38 -1.87 17.15
N ILE A 64 4.45 -2.80 16.90
CA ILE A 64 3.73 -2.85 15.62
C ILE A 64 2.93 -1.57 15.34
N GLY A 65 2.42 -0.90 16.38
CA GLY A 65 1.70 0.36 16.27
C GLY A 65 2.59 1.49 15.75
N ALA A 66 3.69 1.75 16.46
CA ALA A 66 4.71 2.73 16.09
C ALA A 66 5.31 2.46 14.69
N HIS A 67 5.58 1.19 14.37
CA HIS A 67 6.07 0.81 13.04
C HIS A 67 5.05 1.12 11.94
N ALA A 68 3.80 0.71 12.12
CA ALA A 68 2.74 0.97 11.16
C ALA A 68 2.54 2.47 10.97
N LEU A 69 2.54 3.26 12.05
CA LEU A 69 2.42 4.71 11.97
C LEU A 69 3.56 5.33 11.15
N CYS A 70 4.80 4.95 11.44
CA CYS A 70 5.96 5.42 10.67
C CYS A 70 5.80 5.13 9.18
N VAL A 71 5.50 3.88 8.81
CA VAL A 71 5.35 3.50 7.40
C VAL A 71 4.17 4.25 6.75
N SER A 72 3.05 4.42 7.46
CA SER A 72 1.89 5.15 6.94
C SER A 72 2.19 6.63 6.65
N LYS A 73 3.00 7.27 7.49
CA LYS A 73 3.43 8.67 7.29
C LYS A 73 4.43 8.78 6.14
N GLU A 74 5.37 7.85 6.02
CA GLU A 74 6.31 7.79 4.88
C GLU A 74 5.62 7.55 3.54
N LEU A 75 4.51 6.82 3.54
CA LEU A 75 3.67 6.60 2.36
C LEU A 75 2.63 7.71 2.13
N ASN A 76 2.58 8.72 3.00
CA ASN A 76 1.57 9.78 2.98
C ASN A 76 0.13 9.26 3.05
N TRP A 77 -0.09 8.09 3.68
CA TRP A 77 -1.43 7.57 3.99
C TRP A 77 -2.00 8.24 5.23
N GLN A 78 -1.12 8.62 6.15
CA GLN A 78 -1.42 9.54 7.24
C GLN A 78 -0.54 10.78 7.12
N ASN A 79 -1.12 11.92 7.43
CA ASN A 79 -0.42 13.21 7.49
C ASN A 79 0.53 13.25 8.70
N ALA A 80 1.35 14.30 8.79
CA ALA A 80 2.29 14.47 9.90
C ALA A 80 1.60 14.48 11.28
N ASP A 81 0.39 15.04 11.35
CA ASP A 81 -0.45 15.10 12.56
C ASP A 81 -1.20 13.79 12.88
N GLY A 82 -0.99 12.74 12.08
CA GLY A 82 -1.61 11.43 12.25
C GLY A 82 -3.00 11.29 11.63
N SER A 83 -3.58 12.36 11.06
CA SER A 83 -4.86 12.29 10.34
C SER A 83 -4.74 11.51 9.03
N VAL A 84 -5.81 10.85 8.60
CA VAL A 84 -5.80 10.04 7.37
C VAL A 84 -5.82 10.94 6.13
N ASN A 85 -4.87 10.75 5.23
CA ASN A 85 -4.84 11.45 3.94
C ASN A 85 -5.76 10.74 2.92
N ARG A 86 -7.07 11.02 3.05
CA ARG A 86 -8.10 10.38 2.22
C ARG A 86 -7.96 10.68 0.73
N GLU A 87 -7.50 11.88 0.38
CA GLU A 87 -7.29 12.29 -1.00
C GLU A 87 -6.19 11.43 -1.64
N HIS A 88 -5.02 11.36 -1.00
CA HIS A 88 -3.93 10.52 -1.49
C HIS A 88 -4.31 9.04 -1.56
N LEU A 89 -5.02 8.52 -0.56
CA LEU A 89 -5.51 7.15 -0.58
C LEU A 89 -6.47 6.90 -1.76
N LYS A 90 -7.36 7.86 -2.07
CA LYS A 90 -8.25 7.75 -3.24
C LYS A 90 -7.46 7.65 -4.54
N GLU A 91 -6.47 8.53 -4.74
CA GLU A 91 -5.59 8.49 -5.91
C GLU A 91 -4.87 7.14 -6.05
N ARG A 92 -4.36 6.62 -4.93
CA ARG A 92 -3.65 5.33 -4.89
C ARG A 92 -4.58 4.15 -5.23
N ILE A 93 -5.82 4.16 -4.76
CA ILE A 93 -6.81 3.12 -5.09
C ILE A 93 -7.20 3.23 -6.57
N SER A 94 -7.49 4.44 -7.07
CA SER A 94 -7.86 4.68 -8.48
C SER A 94 -6.75 4.34 -9.47
N ALA A 95 -5.49 4.29 -9.04
CA ALA A 95 -4.39 3.82 -9.88
C ALA A 95 -4.44 2.30 -10.18
N HIS A 96 -5.29 1.54 -9.47
CA HIS A 96 -5.40 0.09 -9.59
C HIS A 96 -6.85 -0.41 -9.74
N VAL A 97 -7.84 0.45 -9.50
CA VAL A 97 -9.27 0.14 -9.55
C VAL A 97 -9.97 1.17 -10.43
N ASP A 98 -10.42 0.75 -11.61
CA ASP A 98 -11.07 1.62 -12.59
C ASP A 98 -12.51 1.99 -12.20
N ASP A 99 -13.20 1.10 -11.46
CA ASP A 99 -14.57 1.33 -11.02
C ASP A 99 -14.60 2.36 -9.87
N ALA A 100 -15.07 3.57 -10.17
CA ALA A 100 -15.19 4.66 -9.19
C ALA A 100 -16.05 4.30 -7.98
N SER A 101 -17.10 3.49 -8.14
CA SER A 101 -17.93 3.04 -7.02
C SER A 101 -17.15 2.10 -6.10
N LYS A 102 -16.30 1.25 -6.67
CA LYS A 102 -15.42 0.37 -5.90
C LYS A 102 -14.29 1.13 -5.21
N VAL A 103 -13.75 2.16 -5.86
CA VAL A 103 -12.78 3.09 -5.23
C VAL A 103 -13.38 3.70 -3.97
N ASP A 104 -14.58 4.27 -4.07
CA ASP A 104 -15.26 4.92 -2.95
C ASP A 104 -15.64 3.91 -1.87
N GLU A 105 -16.06 2.69 -2.22
CA GLU A 105 -16.30 1.59 -1.28
C GLU A 105 -15.04 1.27 -0.45
N ILE A 106 -13.92 1.01 -1.12
CA ILE A 106 -12.64 0.68 -0.46
C ILE A 106 -12.18 1.84 0.43
N LEU A 107 -12.24 3.07 -0.07
CA LEU A 107 -11.83 4.25 0.70
C LEU A 107 -12.70 4.43 1.94
N ASN A 108 -14.01 4.24 1.83
CA ASN A 108 -14.93 4.38 2.97
C ASN A 108 -14.77 3.25 3.99
N GLU A 109 -14.48 2.01 3.56
CA GLU A 109 -14.19 0.91 4.48
C GLU A 109 -12.85 1.11 5.21
N CYS A 110 -11.79 1.45 4.48
CA CYS A 110 -10.42 1.38 5.01
C CYS A 110 -9.91 2.68 5.64
N ALA A 111 -10.29 3.84 5.12
CA ALA A 111 -9.78 5.12 5.61
C ALA A 111 -10.54 5.65 6.84
N VAL A 112 -10.70 4.78 7.84
CA VAL A 112 -11.46 5.03 9.08
C VAL A 112 -10.51 5.28 10.25
N VAL A 113 -10.66 6.43 10.89
CA VAL A 113 -9.94 6.80 12.12
C VAL A 113 -10.32 5.84 13.25
N LYS A 114 -9.31 5.38 14.00
CA LYS A 114 -9.45 4.55 15.20
C LYS A 114 -9.06 5.34 16.44
N ASP A 115 -8.96 4.65 17.58
CA ASP A 115 -8.73 5.24 18.89
C ASP A 115 -7.54 6.20 18.95
N ASN A 116 -6.48 5.95 18.17
CA ASN A 116 -5.33 6.82 18.01
C ASN A 116 -4.67 6.63 16.63
N GLU A 117 -3.62 7.41 16.34
CA GLU A 117 -2.92 7.38 15.06
C GLU A 117 -2.25 6.04 14.76
N GLU A 118 -1.70 5.34 15.76
CA GLU A 118 -1.09 4.00 15.57
C GLU A 118 -2.15 2.92 15.28
N ALA A 119 -3.28 2.96 16.00
CA ALA A 119 -4.41 2.07 15.77
C ALA A 119 -5.00 2.31 14.37
N THR A 120 -5.04 3.57 13.94
CA THR A 120 -5.45 3.97 12.59
C THR A 120 -4.50 3.40 11.54
N ALA A 121 -3.19 3.55 11.73
CA ALA A 121 -2.17 3.01 10.83
C ALA A 121 -2.30 1.49 10.65
N ARG A 122 -2.42 0.76 11.78
CA ARG A 122 -2.63 -0.69 11.77
C ARG A 122 -3.91 -1.09 11.04
N HIS A 123 -4.97 -0.30 11.19
CA HIS A 123 -6.22 -0.55 10.50
C HIS A 123 -6.09 -0.34 8.99
N LEU A 124 -5.47 0.76 8.55
CA LEU A 124 -5.21 1.06 7.13
C LEU A 124 -4.50 -0.12 6.46
N PHE A 125 -3.34 -0.53 6.99
CA PHE A 125 -2.57 -1.65 6.42
C PHE A 125 -3.37 -2.95 6.38
N ARG A 126 -4.06 -3.31 7.48
CA ARG A 126 -4.86 -4.53 7.51
C ARG A 126 -5.99 -4.51 6.50
N CYS A 127 -6.69 -3.38 6.37
CA CYS A 127 -7.84 -3.24 5.49
C CYS A 127 -7.42 -3.29 4.02
N PHE A 128 -6.46 -2.45 3.62
CA PHE A 128 -5.96 -2.44 2.24
C PHE A 128 -5.30 -3.76 1.82
N TYR A 129 -4.67 -4.48 2.76
CA TYR A 129 -4.12 -5.81 2.48
C TYR A 129 -5.18 -6.84 2.09
N LYS A 130 -6.45 -6.68 2.51
CA LYS A 130 -7.55 -7.54 2.05
C LYS A 130 -7.74 -7.38 0.55
N TYR A 131 -7.87 -6.14 0.07
CA TYR A 131 -8.11 -5.81 -1.34
C TYR A 131 -6.89 -6.06 -2.23
N ALA A 132 -5.68 -5.90 -1.72
CA ALA A 132 -4.46 -6.18 -2.48
C ALA A 132 -4.32 -7.68 -2.86
N LYS A 133 -4.92 -8.59 -2.09
CA LYS A 133 -4.93 -10.03 -2.41
C LYS A 133 -5.99 -10.41 -3.45
N ASP A 134 -7.06 -9.64 -3.55
CA ASP A 134 -8.17 -9.94 -4.46
C ASP A 134 -7.87 -9.50 -5.91
N HIS A 135 -6.89 -8.61 -6.11
CA HIS A 135 -6.39 -8.18 -7.44
C HIS A 135 -5.09 -8.93 -7.85
N GLY A 136 -4.99 -10.20 -7.48
CA GLY A 136 -3.78 -11.02 -7.49
C GLY A 136 -2.84 -10.89 -8.71
N HIS A 137 -1.59 -10.59 -8.38
CA HIS A 137 -0.45 -11.40 -8.82
C HIS A 137 -0.12 -12.41 -7.72
#